data_AF-A0A4D5RQQ8-F1
#
_entry.id   AF-A0A4D5RQQ8-F1
#
_cell.length_a   1.000
_cell.length_b   1.000
_cell.length_c   1.000
_cell.angle_alpha   90.00
_cell.angle_beta   90.00
_cell.angle_gamma   90.00
#
_symmetry.space_group_name_H-M   'P 1'
#
loop_
_entity.id
_entity.type
_entity.pdbx_description
1 polymer ?
#
loop_
_entity_poly.entity_id
_entity_poly.type
_entity_poly.pdbx_seq_one_letter_code
_entity_poly.pdbx_strand_id
1 'polypeptide(L)'
;FCFRAGISPSFKKHLKDFVRGVLSPSKLVVKTVYGKPLTASELCKFVEKMTPMFSSKELPKPALMAVKTDEYLAEITREKALMEYRYSLGQVLQSDGKLISPEELKQKEENMRNKALKLFDDGARLKLNECKQKERESLMKEMKKIFSVVWKSYEEVRKKYEESKKLQDDLMIAASSLKAIAHAGMLAVACFPMAAIPMAIAATTSFCVDIAATGTAVAAAITSQLNEKDSADAARKLPTYLEKKQS
;
A
#
# COMPACT_ATOMS: atom_id res chain seq x y z
N PHE A 1 22.85 32.90 47.53
CA PHE A 1 22.65 31.44 47.39
C PHE A 1 23.96 30.80 46.94
N CYS A 2 24.72 30.28 47.91
CA CYS A 2 26.04 29.68 47.68
C CYS A 2 25.90 28.25 47.13
N PHE A 3 26.34 28.02 45.89
CA PHE A 3 26.69 26.67 45.42
C PHE A 3 27.85 26.16 46.27
N ARG A 4 27.56 25.29 47.23
CA ARG A 4 28.50 24.79 48.24
C ARG A 4 29.63 23.99 47.57
N ALA A 5 30.86 24.35 47.92
CA ALA A 5 32.13 23.80 47.46
C ALA A 5 32.40 22.37 48.01
N GLY A 6 31.66 21.37 47.53
CA GLY A 6 31.86 19.95 47.91
C GLY A 6 32.73 19.13 46.97
N ILE A 7 33.23 19.73 45.87
CA ILE A 7 33.97 19.02 44.82
C ILE A 7 35.31 19.69 44.60
N SER A 8 36.41 18.93 44.68
CA SER A 8 37.75 19.47 44.54
C SER A 8 37.97 20.11 43.16
N PRO A 9 38.76 21.19 43.05
CA PRO A 9 39.07 21.81 41.76
C PRO A 9 39.72 20.85 40.77
N SER A 10 40.57 19.94 41.25
CA SER A 10 41.20 18.90 40.43
C SER A 10 40.16 17.91 39.88
N PHE A 11 39.19 17.49 40.68
CA PHE A 11 38.11 16.62 40.20
C PHE A 11 37.26 17.33 39.16
N LYS A 12 36.91 18.61 39.35
CA LYS A 12 36.16 19.39 38.36
C LYS A 12 36.89 19.46 37.01
N LYS A 13 38.21 19.63 37.03
CA LYS A 13 39.04 19.64 35.81
C LYS A 13 38.94 18.29 35.08
N HIS A 14 39.23 17.19 35.77
CA HIS A 14 39.20 15.86 35.16
C HIS A 14 37.79 15.44 34.72
N LEU A 15 36.75 15.82 35.47
CA LEU A 15 35.37 15.56 35.09
C LEU A 15 35.00 16.29 33.80
N LYS A 16 35.43 17.54 33.62
CA LYS A 16 35.19 18.30 32.39
C LYS A 16 35.85 17.62 31.18
N ASP A 17 37.08 17.16 31.36
CA ASP A 17 37.81 16.45 30.30
C ASP A 17 37.21 15.07 30.02
N PHE A 18 36.79 14.33 31.06
CA PHE A 18 36.12 13.04 30.95
C PHE A 18 34.78 13.13 30.22
N VAL A 19 33.90 14.06 30.63
CA VAL A 19 32.59 14.26 30.00
C VAL A 19 32.75 14.60 28.53
N ARG A 20 33.70 15.48 28.18
CA ARG A 20 34.02 15.78 26.77
C ARG A 20 34.61 14.57 26.04
N GLY A 21 35.44 13.78 26.71
CA GLY A 21 36.05 12.57 26.17
C GLY A 21 35.05 11.47 25.83
N VAL A 22 33.96 11.36 26.59
CA VAL A 22 32.93 10.30 26.41
C VAL A 22 31.72 10.77 25.61
N LEU A 23 31.27 12.02 25.80
CA LEU A 23 29.99 12.51 25.26
C LEU A 23 30.15 13.56 24.15
N SER A 24 31.36 13.84 23.66
CA SER A 24 31.51 14.71 22.49
C SER A 24 30.91 14.04 21.25
N PRO A 25 30.31 14.81 20.31
CA PRO A 25 29.64 14.25 19.14
C PRO A 25 30.52 13.30 18.31
N SER A 26 31.81 13.59 18.20
CA SER A 26 32.80 12.76 17.50
C SER A 26 33.19 11.47 18.23
N LYS A 27 32.78 11.32 19.49
CA LYS A 27 33.10 10.17 20.37
C LYS A 27 31.87 9.30 20.67
N LEU A 28 30.68 9.74 20.28
CA LEU A 28 29.46 8.94 20.43
C LEU A 28 29.54 7.71 19.53
N VAL A 29 29.38 6.53 20.12
CA VAL A 29 29.36 5.26 19.42
C VAL A 29 27.92 4.77 19.31
N VAL A 30 27.47 4.48 18.09
CA VAL A 30 26.16 3.88 17.86
C VAL A 30 26.16 2.46 18.44
N LYS A 31 25.12 2.12 19.21
CA LYS A 31 24.99 0.78 19.78
C LYS A 31 24.83 -0.24 18.64
N THR A 32 25.72 -1.21 18.60
CA THR A 32 25.66 -2.33 17.66
C THR A 32 25.45 -3.66 18.37
N VAL A 33 24.70 -4.58 17.75
CA VAL A 33 24.65 -6.00 18.11
C VAL A 33 25.14 -6.80 16.92
N TYR A 34 26.20 -7.60 17.12
CA TYR A 34 26.92 -8.29 16.03
C TYR A 34 27.31 -7.37 14.85
N GLY A 35 27.75 -6.14 15.16
CA GLY A 35 28.13 -5.15 14.14
C GLY A 35 26.95 -4.47 13.44
N LYS A 36 25.70 -4.89 13.69
CA LYS A 36 24.50 -4.22 13.17
C LYS A 36 24.10 -3.06 14.09
N PRO A 37 24.03 -1.82 13.60
CA PRO A 37 23.53 -0.69 14.40
C PRO A 37 22.06 -0.89 14.74
N LEU A 38 21.69 -0.54 15.97
CA LEU A 38 20.31 -0.56 16.45
C LEU A 38 19.75 0.85 16.52
N THR A 39 18.50 1.01 16.10
CA THR A 39 17.65 2.16 16.42
C THR A 39 17.23 2.13 17.90
N ALA A 40 16.73 3.25 18.41
CA ALA A 40 16.23 3.33 19.79
C ALA A 40 15.09 2.33 20.06
N SER A 41 14.15 2.18 19.12
CA SER A 41 13.04 1.23 19.24
C SER A 41 13.52 -0.23 19.24
N GLU A 42 14.46 -0.57 18.34
CA GLU A 42 15.09 -1.89 18.34
C GLU A 42 15.81 -2.14 19.68
N LEU A 43 16.55 -1.18 20.21
CA LEU A 43 17.24 -1.31 21.49
C LEU A 43 16.26 -1.56 22.66
N CYS A 44 15.11 -0.89 22.70
CA CYS A 44 14.07 -1.18 23.70
C CYS A 44 13.59 -2.65 23.59
N LYS A 45 13.24 -3.09 22.38
CA LYS A 45 12.83 -4.49 22.13
C LYS A 45 13.94 -5.49 22.51
N PHE A 46 15.20 -5.13 22.31
CA PHE A 46 16.34 -5.96 22.72
C PHE A 46 16.34 -6.16 24.23
N VAL A 47 16.22 -5.07 24.99
CA VAL A 47 16.17 -5.12 26.46
C VAL A 47 14.98 -5.94 26.93
N GLU A 48 13.79 -5.72 26.35
CA GLU A 48 12.58 -6.49 26.68
C GLU A 48 12.74 -7.99 26.41
N LYS A 49 13.39 -8.37 25.31
CA LYS A 49 13.59 -9.78 24.94
C LYS A 49 14.70 -10.47 25.74
N MET A 50 15.71 -9.71 26.16
CA MET A 50 16.86 -10.24 26.90
C MET A 50 16.64 -10.29 28.41
N THR A 51 15.94 -9.32 28.99
CA THR A 51 15.72 -9.22 30.44
C THR A 51 15.17 -10.52 31.06
N PRO A 52 14.19 -11.21 30.46
CA PRO A 52 13.65 -12.46 31.02
C PRO A 52 14.70 -13.57 31.20
N MET A 53 15.79 -13.56 30.43
CA MET A 53 16.88 -14.54 30.56
C MET A 53 17.67 -14.38 31.86
N PHE A 54 17.57 -13.22 32.52
CA PHE A 54 18.28 -12.89 33.75
C PHE A 54 17.37 -12.95 34.98
N SER A 55 16.11 -13.38 34.83
CA SER A 55 15.15 -13.46 35.93
C SER A 55 15.37 -14.67 36.85
N SER A 56 16.23 -15.63 36.47
CA SER A 56 16.61 -16.75 37.31
C SER A 56 17.71 -16.37 38.32
N LYS A 57 17.82 -17.12 39.42
CA LYS A 57 18.93 -16.98 40.38
C LYS A 57 20.30 -17.27 39.76
N GLU A 58 20.32 -18.08 38.71
CA GLU A 58 21.52 -18.40 37.94
C GLU A 58 21.62 -17.54 36.68
N LEU A 59 22.85 -17.19 36.28
CA LEU A 59 23.10 -16.49 35.03
C LEU A 59 22.79 -17.37 33.81
N PRO A 60 22.25 -16.82 32.72
CA PRO A 60 21.97 -17.60 31.51
C PRO A 60 23.26 -18.14 30.90
N LYS A 61 23.22 -19.38 30.41
CA LYS A 61 24.35 -19.99 29.69
C LYS A 61 24.66 -19.16 28.42
N PRO A 62 25.93 -18.88 28.09
CA PRO A 62 26.29 -18.11 26.90
C PRO A 62 25.70 -18.63 25.59
N ALA A 63 25.57 -19.96 25.46
CA ALA A 63 24.93 -20.59 24.30
C ALA A 63 23.45 -20.18 24.14
N LEU A 64 22.70 -20.10 25.25
CA LEU A 64 21.31 -19.66 25.22
C LEU A 64 21.20 -18.18 24.83
N MET A 65 22.12 -17.35 25.34
CA MET A 65 22.16 -15.91 25.02
C MET A 65 22.45 -15.66 23.53
N ALA A 66 23.34 -16.46 22.93
CA ALA A 66 23.59 -16.40 21.50
C ALA A 66 22.32 -16.71 20.69
N VAL A 67 21.63 -17.81 21.01
CA VAL A 67 20.37 -18.20 20.33
C VAL A 67 19.31 -17.12 20.44
N LYS A 68 19.09 -16.55 21.63
CA LYS A 68 18.11 -15.46 21.80
C LYS A 68 18.48 -14.19 21.05
N THR A 69 19.77 -13.93 20.91
CA THR A 69 20.24 -12.78 20.11
C THR A 69 19.99 -13.02 18.63
N ASP A 70 20.22 -14.23 18.14
CA ASP A 70 19.93 -14.60 16.76
C ASP A 70 18.42 -14.57 16.46
N GLU A 71 17.57 -15.09 17.35
CA GLU A 71 16.12 -15.00 17.25
C GLU A 71 15.64 -13.54 17.15
N TYR A 72 16.17 -12.65 17.99
CA TYR A 72 15.87 -11.22 17.97
C TYR A 72 16.29 -10.55 16.65
N LEU A 73 17.49 -10.85 16.16
CA LEU A 73 17.96 -10.29 14.90
C LEU A 73 17.18 -10.79 13.68
N ALA A 74 16.79 -12.06 13.68
CA ALA A 74 15.94 -12.63 12.65
C ALA A 74 14.57 -11.95 12.64
N GLU A 75 13.96 -11.76 13.81
CA GLU A 75 12.68 -11.07 13.96
C GLU A 75 12.72 -9.63 13.43
N ILE A 76 13.73 -8.84 13.80
CA ILE A 76 13.88 -7.47 13.28
C ILE A 76 14.06 -7.45 11.77
N THR A 77 14.84 -8.40 11.24
CA THR A 77 15.09 -8.48 9.81
C THR A 77 13.80 -8.83 9.06
N ARG A 78 12.98 -9.73 9.62
CA ARG A 78 11.63 -10.03 9.12
C ARG A 78 10.73 -8.80 9.15
N GLU A 79 10.69 -8.06 10.26
CA GLU A 79 9.89 -6.84 10.38
C GLU A 79 10.25 -5.82 9.30
N LYS A 80 11.55 -5.60 9.04
CA LYS A 80 12.04 -4.71 7.99
C LYS A 80 11.63 -5.18 6.59
N ALA A 81 11.80 -6.46 6.29
CA ALA A 81 11.37 -7.04 5.02
C ALA A 81 9.86 -6.92 4.80
N LEU A 82 9.06 -7.12 5.85
CA LEU A 82 7.62 -6.98 5.78
C LEU A 82 7.19 -5.52 5.58
N MET A 83 7.88 -4.57 6.23
CA MET A 83 7.65 -3.15 6.05
C MET A 83 7.95 -2.72 4.61
N GLU A 84 9.08 -3.16 4.05
CA GLU A 84 9.45 -2.88 2.66
C GLU A 84 8.44 -3.46 1.66
N TYR A 85 7.97 -4.68 1.90
CA TYR A 85 6.91 -5.30 1.09
C TYR A 85 5.62 -4.48 1.12
N ARG A 86 5.16 -4.08 2.32
CA ARG A 86 3.95 -3.26 2.48
C ARG A 86 4.08 -1.91 1.80
N TYR A 87 5.23 -1.26 1.96
CA TYR A 87 5.52 0.02 1.32
C TYR A 87 5.47 -0.11 -0.20
N SER A 88 6.19 -1.08 -0.76
CA SER A 88 6.20 -1.34 -2.21
C SER A 88 4.80 -1.65 -2.74
N LEU A 89 4.03 -2.48 -2.03
CA LEU A 89 2.66 -2.84 -2.43
C LEU A 89 1.75 -1.61 -2.41
N GLY A 90 1.87 -0.75 -1.39
CA GLY A 90 1.15 0.51 -1.32
C GLY A 90 1.45 1.43 -2.50
N GLN A 91 2.72 1.57 -2.87
CA GLN A 91 3.15 2.39 -4.01
C GLN A 91 2.55 1.89 -5.34
N VAL A 92 2.49 0.57 -5.55
CA VAL A 92 1.89 -0.03 -6.76
C VAL A 92 0.38 0.23 -6.84
N LEU A 93 -0.30 0.28 -5.70
CA LEU A 93 -1.73 0.58 -5.65
C LEU A 93 -2.05 2.07 -5.83
N GLN A 94 -1.08 2.95 -5.52
CA GLN A 94 -1.23 4.40 -5.66
C GLN A 94 -0.86 4.94 -7.06
N SER A 95 -0.21 4.14 -7.91
CA SER A 95 0.32 4.62 -9.18
C SER A 95 -0.77 4.91 -10.23
N ASP A 96 -0.65 6.07 -10.88
CA ASP A 96 -1.24 6.50 -12.16
C ASP A 96 -2.76 6.64 -12.26
N GLY A 97 -3.51 6.50 -11.16
CA GLY A 97 -4.97 6.72 -11.13
C GLY A 97 -5.78 5.73 -11.98
N LYS A 98 -5.11 4.82 -12.68
CA LYS A 98 -5.69 3.78 -13.52
C LYS A 98 -5.61 2.44 -12.80
N LEU A 99 -6.71 1.69 -12.84
CA LEU A 99 -6.73 0.35 -12.28
C LEU A 99 -5.76 -0.57 -13.04
N ILE A 100 -4.73 -1.05 -12.33
CA ILE A 100 -3.77 -2.02 -12.82
C ILE A 100 -4.48 -3.33 -13.26
N SER A 101 -3.95 -4.05 -14.24
CA SER A 101 -4.47 -5.37 -14.62
C SER A 101 -4.13 -6.46 -13.58
N PRO A 102 -4.92 -7.53 -13.44
CA PRO A 102 -4.71 -8.56 -12.43
C PRO A 102 -3.42 -9.33 -12.68
N GLU A 103 -3.08 -9.57 -13.94
CA GLU A 103 -1.82 -10.18 -14.37
C GLU A 103 -0.64 -9.30 -13.96
N GLU A 104 -0.71 -8.00 -14.22
CA GLU A 104 0.35 -7.06 -13.87
C GLU A 104 0.48 -6.89 -12.34
N LEU A 105 -0.63 -6.86 -11.60
CA LEU A 105 -0.62 -6.81 -10.13
C LEU A 105 0.03 -8.07 -9.54
N LYS A 106 -0.31 -9.26 -10.05
CA LYS A 106 0.33 -10.52 -9.62
C LYS A 106 1.82 -10.53 -9.93
N GLN A 107 2.21 -10.09 -11.13
CA GLN A 107 3.62 -10.02 -11.52
C GLN A 107 4.41 -9.03 -10.66
N LYS A 108 3.85 -7.84 -10.39
CA LYS A 108 4.46 -6.86 -9.49
C LYS A 108 4.56 -7.42 -8.07
N GLU A 109 3.52 -8.10 -7.58
CA GLU A 109 3.54 -8.73 -6.25
C GLU A 109 4.63 -9.78 -6.13
N GLU A 110 4.80 -10.63 -7.14
CA GLU A 110 5.86 -11.64 -7.14
C GLU A 110 7.25 -10.99 -7.05
N ASN A 111 7.47 -9.93 -7.83
CA ASN A 111 8.73 -9.17 -7.77
C ASN A 111 8.95 -8.53 -6.39
N MET A 112 7.91 -7.94 -5.79
CA MET A 112 7.99 -7.34 -4.45
C MET A 112 8.25 -8.39 -3.37
N ARG A 113 7.59 -9.55 -3.45
CA ARG A 113 7.81 -10.68 -2.54
C ARG A 113 9.24 -11.19 -2.65
N ASN A 114 9.76 -11.36 -3.86
CA ASN A 114 11.12 -11.82 -4.09
C ASN A 114 12.16 -10.81 -3.55
N LYS A 115 11.91 -9.51 -3.72
CA LYS A 115 12.75 -8.45 -3.12
C LYS A 115 12.75 -8.50 -1.58
N ALA A 116 11.58 -8.64 -0.97
CA ALA A 116 11.47 -8.74 0.49
C ALA A 116 12.16 -10.00 1.04
N LEU A 117 12.01 -11.14 0.36
CA LEU A 117 12.73 -12.37 0.71
C LEU A 117 14.24 -12.19 0.60
N LYS A 118 14.71 -11.57 -0.50
CA LYS A 118 16.12 -11.27 -0.67
C LYS A 118 16.63 -10.34 0.44
N LEU A 119 15.89 -9.29 0.79
CA LEU A 119 16.25 -8.39 1.89
C LEU A 119 16.35 -9.11 3.23
N PHE A 120 15.49 -10.11 3.46
CA PHE A 120 15.59 -10.97 4.64
C PHE A 120 16.80 -11.90 4.58
N ASP A 121 17.02 -12.54 3.43
CA ASP A 121 18.08 -13.53 3.23
C ASP A 121 19.49 -12.89 3.28
N ASP A 122 19.62 -11.66 2.77
CA ASP A 122 20.82 -10.80 2.82
C ASP A 122 21.05 -10.17 4.21
N GLY A 123 20.04 -10.22 5.09
CA GLY A 123 20.13 -9.77 6.47
C GLY A 123 21.24 -10.50 7.24
N ALA A 124 22.09 -9.71 7.89
CA ALA A 124 23.36 -10.11 8.52
C ALA A 124 23.37 -11.54 9.13
N ARG A 125 24.28 -12.38 8.62
CA ARG A 125 24.78 -13.64 9.20
C ARG A 125 23.78 -14.42 10.06
N LEU A 126 22.65 -14.77 9.45
CA LEU A 126 21.95 -15.98 9.81
C LEU A 126 22.61 -17.12 9.03
N LYS A 127 23.63 -17.78 9.61
CA LYS A 127 23.99 -19.14 9.16
C LYS A 127 22.71 -19.94 9.24
N LEU A 128 22.36 -20.68 8.19
CA LEU A 128 21.12 -21.47 8.10
C LEU A 128 20.92 -22.29 9.39
N ASN A 129 20.14 -21.75 10.32
CA ASN A 129 19.76 -22.38 11.56
C ASN A 129 18.23 -22.36 11.62
N GLU A 130 17.65 -23.21 12.46
CA GLU A 130 16.20 -23.39 12.56
C GLU A 130 15.44 -22.07 12.80
N CYS A 131 16.07 -21.12 13.50
CA CYS A 131 15.52 -19.78 13.75
C CYS A 131 15.34 -18.98 12.45
N LYS A 132 16.31 -18.98 11.54
CA LYS A 132 16.19 -18.30 10.23
C LYS A 132 15.03 -18.87 9.43
N GLN A 133 14.92 -20.20 9.39
CA GLN A 133 13.89 -20.88 8.60
C GLN A 133 12.50 -20.54 9.12
N LYS A 134 12.29 -20.60 10.44
CA LYS A 134 11.02 -20.25 11.08
C LYS A 134 10.59 -18.81 10.78
N GLU A 135 11.51 -17.84 10.90
CA GLU A 135 11.19 -16.44 10.61
C GLU A 135 10.97 -16.19 9.11
N ARG A 136 11.68 -16.91 8.23
CA ARG A 136 11.46 -16.84 6.78
C ARG A 136 10.09 -17.39 6.36
N GLU A 137 9.67 -18.52 6.94
CA GLU A 137 8.34 -19.08 6.73
C GLU A 137 7.25 -18.15 7.25
N SER A 138 7.47 -17.57 8.43
CA SER A 138 6.60 -16.54 9.01
C SER A 138 6.48 -15.33 8.07
N LEU A 139 7.59 -14.85 7.50
CA LEU A 139 7.60 -13.77 6.50
C LEU A 139 6.72 -14.12 5.29
N MET A 140 6.91 -15.30 4.70
CA MET A 140 6.14 -15.77 3.54
C MET A 140 4.64 -15.85 3.86
N LYS A 141 4.28 -16.38 5.02
CA LYS A 141 2.89 -16.50 5.48
C LYS A 141 2.24 -15.13 5.65
N GLU A 142 2.93 -14.18 6.28
CA GLU A 142 2.41 -12.83 6.50
C GLU A 142 2.28 -12.05 5.17
N MET A 143 3.25 -12.14 4.26
CA MET A 143 3.12 -11.54 2.92
C MET A 143 1.92 -12.10 2.16
N LYS A 144 1.74 -13.43 2.16
CA LYS A 144 0.58 -14.08 1.53
C LYS A 144 -0.75 -13.62 2.14
N LYS A 145 -0.80 -13.44 3.47
CA LYS A 145 -1.98 -12.93 4.18
C LYS A 145 -2.28 -11.48 3.78
N ILE A 146 -1.27 -10.62 3.77
CA ILE A 146 -1.40 -9.22 3.34
C ILE A 146 -1.93 -9.16 1.90
N PHE A 147 -1.30 -9.90 0.98
CA PHE A 147 -1.73 -9.90 -0.41
C PHE A 147 -3.13 -10.46 -0.59
N SER A 148 -3.52 -11.51 0.14
CA SER A 148 -4.89 -12.04 0.07
C SER A 148 -5.94 -10.98 0.44
N VAL A 149 -5.66 -10.13 1.43
CA VAL A 149 -6.55 -9.02 1.80
C VAL A 149 -6.60 -7.97 0.69
N VAL A 150 -5.44 -7.54 0.20
CA VAL A 150 -5.34 -6.55 -0.89
C VAL A 150 -6.02 -7.05 -2.16
N TRP A 151 -5.81 -8.32 -2.50
CA TRP A 151 -6.36 -8.95 -3.69
C TRP A 151 -7.89 -8.97 -3.67
N LYS A 152 -8.50 -9.33 -2.54
CA LYS A 152 -9.97 -9.30 -2.40
C LYS A 152 -10.53 -7.89 -2.59
N SER A 153 -9.93 -6.90 -1.95
CA SER A 153 -10.35 -5.50 -2.12
C SER A 153 -10.15 -5.01 -3.56
N TYR A 154 -9.07 -5.42 -4.21
CA TYR A 154 -8.82 -5.14 -5.62
C TYR A 154 -9.88 -5.77 -6.54
N GLU A 155 -10.26 -7.03 -6.32
CA GLU A 155 -11.31 -7.72 -7.08
C GLU A 155 -12.67 -7.03 -6.95
N GLU A 156 -13.04 -6.59 -5.74
CA GLU A 156 -14.26 -5.84 -5.49
C GLU A 156 -14.30 -4.51 -6.27
N VAL A 157 -13.19 -3.76 -6.26
CA VAL A 157 -13.07 -2.50 -7.02
C VAL A 157 -13.13 -2.78 -8.53
N ARG A 158 -12.44 -3.82 -9.00
CA ARG A 158 -12.43 -4.22 -10.41
C ARG A 158 -13.82 -4.62 -10.89
N LYS A 159 -14.58 -5.40 -10.10
CA LYS A 159 -15.94 -5.80 -10.46
C LYS A 159 -16.84 -4.57 -10.68
N LYS A 160 -16.80 -3.60 -9.76
CA LYS A 160 -17.56 -2.34 -9.91
C LYS A 160 -17.14 -1.54 -11.14
N TYR A 161 -15.84 -1.51 -11.43
CA TYR A 161 -15.31 -0.85 -12.62
C TYR A 161 -15.82 -1.50 -13.92
N GLU A 162 -15.80 -2.83 -14.01
CA GLU A 162 -16.29 -3.55 -15.20
C GLU A 162 -17.82 -3.45 -15.35
N GLU A 163 -18.58 -3.50 -14.26
CA GLU A 163 -20.04 -3.27 -14.27
C GLU A 163 -20.37 -1.86 -14.77
N SER A 164 -19.62 -0.87 -14.29
CA SER A 164 -19.75 0.53 -14.72
C SER A 164 -19.43 0.71 -16.20
N LYS A 165 -18.34 0.08 -16.67
CA LYS A 165 -17.93 0.12 -18.07
C LYS A 165 -18.95 -0.54 -18.99
N LYS A 166 -19.48 -1.71 -18.60
CA LYS A 166 -20.55 -2.38 -19.35
C LYS A 166 -21.80 -1.50 -19.46
N LEU A 167 -22.21 -0.87 -18.36
CA LEU A 167 -23.36 0.04 -18.36
C LEU A 167 -23.11 1.24 -19.28
N GLN A 168 -21.88 1.74 -19.36
CA GLN A 168 -21.51 2.80 -20.30
C GLN A 168 -21.58 2.32 -21.76
N ASP A 169 -21.06 1.14 -22.07
CA ASP A 169 -21.12 0.56 -23.41
C ASP A 169 -22.57 0.34 -23.85
N ASP A 170 -23.43 -0.18 -22.97
CA ASP A 170 -24.87 -0.37 -23.22
C ASP A 170 -25.57 0.96 -23.50
N LEU A 171 -25.25 2.03 -22.74
CA LEU A 171 -25.83 3.36 -22.92
C LEU A 171 -25.39 4.00 -24.26
N MET A 172 -24.14 3.78 -24.66
CA MET A 172 -23.59 4.25 -25.93
C MET A 172 -24.22 3.54 -27.13
N ILE A 173 -24.47 2.23 -27.01
CA ILE A 173 -25.21 1.45 -28.02
C ILE A 173 -26.66 1.96 -28.14
N ALA A 174 -27.34 2.21 -27.01
CA ALA A 174 -28.70 2.74 -27.01
C ALA A 174 -28.78 4.13 -27.66
N ALA A 175 -27.85 5.05 -27.33
CA ALA A 175 -27.79 6.37 -27.94
C ALA A 175 -27.55 6.32 -29.45
N SER A 176 -26.65 5.44 -29.90
CA SER A 176 -26.37 5.23 -31.33
C SER A 176 -27.59 4.68 -32.07
N SER A 177 -28.32 3.75 -31.45
CA SER A 177 -29.54 3.16 -32.01
C SER A 177 -30.68 4.19 -32.15
N LEU A 178 -30.90 5.01 -31.12
CA LEU A 178 -31.88 6.10 -31.17
C LEU A 178 -31.57 7.10 -32.30
N LYS A 179 -30.29 7.46 -32.46
CA LYS A 179 -29.85 8.36 -33.53
C LYS A 179 -30.08 7.77 -34.93
N ALA A 180 -29.83 6.47 -35.09
CA ALA A 180 -30.11 5.78 -36.36
C ALA A 180 -31.62 5.76 -36.69
N ILE A 181 -32.48 5.53 -35.69
CA ILE A 181 -33.94 5.57 -35.84
C ILE A 181 -34.41 6.98 -36.24
N ALA A 182 -33.88 8.03 -35.61
CA ALA A 182 -34.19 9.42 -35.96
C ALA A 182 -33.84 9.73 -37.43
N HIS A 183 -32.62 9.37 -37.86
CA HIS A 183 -32.18 9.55 -39.24
C HIS A 183 -33.05 8.79 -40.24
N ALA A 184 -33.43 7.53 -39.94
CA ALA A 184 -34.31 6.74 -40.81
C ALA A 184 -35.73 7.33 -40.90
N GLY A 185 -36.27 7.82 -39.79
CA GLY A 185 -37.57 8.50 -39.74
C GLY A 185 -37.59 9.78 -40.59
N MET A 186 -36.55 10.61 -40.49
CA MET A 186 -36.37 11.79 -41.34
C MET A 186 -36.32 11.44 -42.84
N LEU A 187 -35.59 10.39 -43.20
CA LEU A 187 -35.48 9.94 -44.60
C LEU A 187 -36.83 9.46 -45.15
N ALA A 188 -37.58 8.71 -44.34
CA ALA A 188 -38.91 8.23 -44.72
C ALA A 188 -39.87 9.38 -44.99
N VAL A 189 -39.87 10.42 -44.14
CA VAL A 189 -40.73 11.61 -44.30
C VAL A 189 -40.40 12.39 -45.57
N ALA A 190 -39.12 12.48 -45.94
CA ALA A 190 -38.70 13.16 -47.17
C ALA A 190 -39.14 12.44 -48.46
N CYS A 191 -39.46 11.15 -48.39
CA CYS A 191 -39.83 10.32 -49.55
C CYS A 191 -41.36 10.24 -49.80
N PHE A 192 -42.21 10.77 -48.91
CA PHE A 192 -43.67 10.79 -49.13
C PHE A 192 -44.11 12.11 -49.80
N PRO A 193 -45.00 12.08 -50.81
CA PRO A 193 -45.55 13.29 -51.42
C PRO A 193 -46.36 14.09 -50.37
N MET A 194 -46.16 15.41 -50.32
CA MET A 194 -46.63 16.37 -49.28
C MET A 194 -48.14 16.39 -48.96
N ALA A 195 -48.97 15.56 -49.59
CA ALA A 195 -50.42 15.66 -49.51
C ALA A 195 -51.08 14.91 -48.33
N ALA A 196 -50.37 14.07 -47.57
CA ALA A 196 -51.03 13.13 -46.63
C ALA A 196 -50.55 13.15 -45.16
N ILE A 197 -49.47 13.85 -44.80
CA ILE A 197 -48.96 13.87 -43.42
C ILE A 197 -48.78 15.31 -42.95
N PRO A 198 -49.39 15.75 -41.83
CA PRO A 198 -49.11 17.06 -41.26
C PRO A 198 -47.63 17.13 -40.86
N MET A 199 -46.85 17.97 -41.54
CA MET A 199 -45.40 18.18 -41.31
C MET A 199 -45.04 18.38 -39.82
N ALA A 200 -45.96 18.92 -39.02
CA ALA A 200 -45.80 19.13 -37.59
C ALA A 200 -45.65 17.83 -36.77
N ILE A 201 -46.27 16.71 -37.18
CA ILE A 201 -46.23 15.44 -36.44
C ILE A 201 -44.91 14.69 -36.72
N ALA A 202 -44.41 14.76 -37.95
CA ALA A 202 -43.12 14.19 -38.34
C ALA A 202 -41.94 14.97 -37.73
N ALA A 203 -42.00 16.30 -37.70
CA ALA A 203 -40.95 17.13 -37.12
C ALA A 203 -40.85 16.98 -35.59
N THR A 204 -41.99 16.90 -34.89
CA THR A 204 -42.00 16.76 -33.42
C THR A 204 -41.47 15.40 -32.97
N THR A 205 -41.76 14.31 -33.69
CA THR A 205 -41.24 12.97 -33.36
C THR A 205 -39.75 12.84 -33.61
N SER A 206 -39.21 13.36 -34.70
CA SER A 206 -37.76 13.37 -34.96
C SER A 206 -37.00 14.19 -33.92
N PHE A 207 -37.49 15.39 -33.61
CA PHE A 207 -36.81 16.30 -32.67
C PHE A 207 -36.79 15.73 -31.24
N CYS A 208 -37.88 15.08 -30.80
CA CYS A 208 -37.91 14.40 -29.51
C CYS A 208 -36.91 13.23 -29.42
N VAL A 209 -36.74 12.45 -30.50
CA VAL A 209 -35.77 11.34 -30.52
C VAL A 209 -34.33 11.87 -30.52
N ASP A 210 -34.04 12.97 -31.22
CA ASP A 210 -32.72 13.60 -31.22
C ASP A 210 -32.35 14.21 -29.85
N ILE A 211 -33.31 14.88 -29.17
CA ILE A 211 -33.11 15.36 -27.80
C ILE A 211 -32.87 14.19 -26.85
N ALA A 212 -33.64 13.11 -26.95
CA ALA A 212 -33.46 11.92 -26.13
C ALA A 212 -32.10 11.24 -26.38
N ALA A 213 -31.65 11.14 -27.62
CA ALA A 213 -30.34 10.59 -27.96
C ALA A 213 -29.19 11.46 -27.40
N THR A 214 -29.33 12.79 -27.49
CA THR A 214 -28.34 13.74 -26.97
C THR A 214 -28.29 13.72 -25.44
N GLY A 215 -29.46 13.66 -24.78
CA GLY A 215 -29.55 13.51 -23.32
C GLY A 215 -28.91 12.21 -22.82
N THR A 216 -29.14 11.10 -23.52
CA THR A 216 -28.54 9.80 -23.21
C THR A 216 -27.01 9.85 -23.37
N ALA A 217 -26.49 10.46 -24.44
CA ALA A 217 -25.04 10.60 -24.65
C ALA A 217 -24.35 11.47 -23.57
N VAL A 218 -24.98 12.57 -23.16
CA VAL A 218 -24.49 13.43 -22.07
C VAL A 218 -24.51 12.69 -20.73
N ALA A 219 -25.56 11.93 -20.44
CA ALA A 219 -25.64 11.08 -19.25
C ALA A 219 -24.52 10.02 -19.22
N ALA A 220 -24.20 9.39 -20.36
CA ALA A 220 -23.07 8.47 -20.50
C ALA A 220 -21.72 9.14 -20.17
N ALA A 221 -21.49 10.36 -20.69
CA ALA A 221 -20.24 11.09 -20.46
C ALA A 221 -20.08 11.53 -18.99
N ILE A 222 -21.16 12.02 -18.36
CA ILE A 222 -21.16 12.41 -16.94
C ILE A 222 -20.91 11.19 -16.04
N THR A 223 -21.57 10.07 -16.33
CA THR A 223 -21.40 8.81 -15.57
C THR A 223 -19.98 8.26 -15.72
N SER A 224 -19.38 8.38 -16.91
CA SER A 224 -17.98 7.99 -17.17
C SER A 224 -17.00 8.79 -16.30
N GLN A 225 -17.15 10.12 -16.25
CA GLN A 225 -16.27 10.95 -15.41
C GLN A 225 -16.48 10.69 -13.91
N LEU A 226 -17.72 10.46 -13.48
CA LEU A 226 -18.01 10.13 -12.08
C LEU A 226 -17.36 8.80 -11.68
N ASN A 227 -17.51 7.77 -12.51
CA ASN A 227 -16.95 6.45 -12.24
C ASN A 227 -15.42 6.41 -12.30
N GLU A 228 -14.80 7.17 -13.21
CA GLU A 228 -13.34 7.30 -13.25
C GLU A 228 -12.82 7.98 -11.98
N LYS A 229 -13.52 9.00 -11.50
CA LYS A 229 -13.20 9.70 -10.25
C LYS A 229 -13.42 8.83 -9.02
N ASP A 230 -14.53 8.08 -8.96
CA ASP A 230 -14.83 7.15 -7.86
C ASP A 230 -13.88 5.95 -7.84
N SER A 231 -13.46 5.46 -9.02
CA SER A 231 -12.45 4.41 -9.14
C SER A 231 -11.07 4.90 -8.70
N ALA A 232 -10.66 6.09 -9.14
CA ALA A 232 -9.42 6.72 -8.70
C ALA A 232 -9.41 6.98 -7.19
N ASP A 233 -10.54 7.42 -6.61
CA ASP A 233 -10.67 7.64 -5.17
C ASP A 233 -10.76 6.33 -4.38
N ALA A 234 -11.38 5.28 -4.92
CA ALA A 234 -11.37 3.94 -4.31
C ALA A 234 -9.95 3.34 -4.34
N ALA A 235 -9.23 3.49 -5.46
CA ALA A 235 -7.84 3.08 -5.59
C ALA A 235 -6.93 3.83 -4.60
N ARG A 236 -7.11 5.15 -4.46
CA ARG A 236 -6.41 5.96 -3.45
C ARG A 236 -6.71 5.58 -2.00
N LYS A 237 -7.85 4.94 -1.73
CA LYS A 237 -8.26 4.50 -0.38
C LYS A 237 -7.78 3.09 -0.02
N LEU A 238 -7.35 2.27 -0.99
CA LEU A 238 -6.75 0.94 -0.73
C LEU A 238 -5.56 0.97 0.25
N PRO A 239 -4.62 1.95 0.17
CA PRO A 239 -3.54 2.09 1.14
C PRO A 239 -4.04 2.41 2.56
N THR A 240 -5.11 3.19 2.70
CA THR A 240 -5.65 3.58 4.01
C THR A 240 -6.26 2.38 4.75
N TYR A 241 -6.71 1.34 4.03
CA TYR A 241 -7.10 0.06 4.62
C TYR A 241 -5.92 -0.72 5.20
N LEU A 242 -4.71 -0.55 4.65
CA LEU A 242 -3.49 -1.15 5.19
C LEU A 242 -3.06 -0.48 6.50
N GLU A 243 -3.34 0.81 6.70
CA GLU A 243 -3.07 1.54 7.94
C GLU A 243 -4.15 1.31 9.01
N LYS A 244 -5.44 1.31 8.65
CA LYS A 244 -6.54 1.15 9.62
C LYS A 244 -6.64 -0.23 10.28
N LYS A 245 -6.13 -1.28 9.64
CA LYS A 245 -6.03 -2.62 10.25
C LYS A 245 -4.75 -2.84 11.08
N GLN A 246 -3.93 -1.80 11.26
CA GLN A 246 -2.73 -1.83 12.11
C GLN A 246 -2.98 -1.31 13.54
N SER A 247 -4.17 -0.74 13.83
CA SER A 247 -4.62 -0.40 15.20
C SER A 247 -5.65 -1.39 15.70
#